data_AF-A0A7S7J1Q7-F1
#
_entry.id   AF-A0A7S7J1Q7-F1
#
_cell.length_a   1.000
_cell.length_b   1.000
_cell.length_c   1.000
_cell.angle_alpha   90.00
_cell.angle_beta   90.00
_cell.angle_gamma   90.00
#
_symmetry.space_group_name_H-M   'P 1'
#
loop_
_entity.id
_entity.type
_entity.pdbx_description
1 polymer ?
#
loop_
_entity_poly.entity_id
_entity_poly.type
_entity_poly.pdbx_seq_one_letter_code
_entity_poly.pdbx_strand_id
1 'polypeptide(L)'
;MEQVYFEKEYFMFCSNCGSQLSDESLFCSKCGKPTKNNIHTLESTTKHKVTIFRESQIYLVNPPVNISINNKMDRSIENGGSVELELEEGRYKFEFSMSFRKKTIDVNVNKDIQLTVKWNRFTGALVVDVS
;
A
#
# COMPACT_ATOMS: atom_id res chain seq x y z
N MET A 1 11.46 41.85 0.60
CA MET A 1 11.47 41.56 -0.85
C MET A 1 10.34 40.59 -1.09
N GLU A 2 9.26 41.07 -1.69
CA GLU A 2 8.04 40.31 -1.94
C GLU A 2 8.14 39.79 -3.37
N GLN A 3 8.28 38.48 -3.54
CA GLN A 3 8.41 37.86 -4.87
C GLN A 3 7.00 37.65 -5.43
N VAL A 4 6.73 38.34 -6.54
CA VAL A 4 5.50 38.23 -7.32
C VAL A 4 5.56 36.92 -8.12
N TYR A 5 4.64 35.99 -7.85
CA TYR A 5 4.54 34.73 -8.58
C TYR A 5 3.71 34.95 -9.86
N PHE A 6 4.24 34.55 -11.01
CA PHE A 6 3.55 34.60 -12.30
C PHE A 6 2.90 33.24 -12.56
N GLU A 7 1.57 33.17 -12.47
CA GLU A 7 0.83 31.97 -12.84
C GLU A 7 0.86 31.82 -14.37
N LYS A 8 1.50 30.76 -14.86
CA LYS A 8 1.40 30.37 -16.26
C LYS A 8 0.04 29.71 -16.48
N GLU A 9 -0.92 30.41 -17.07
CA GLU A 9 -2.14 29.80 -17.58
C GLU A 9 -1.80 28.84 -18.72
N TYR A 10 -2.18 27.56 -18.58
CA TYR A 10 -2.01 26.55 -19.62
C TYR A 10 -3.38 26.23 -20.21
N PHE A 11 -3.65 26.72 -21.41
CA PHE A 11 -4.91 26.43 -22.08
C PHE A 11 -4.94 24.99 -22.60
N MET A 12 -5.92 24.21 -22.15
CA MET A 12 -6.20 22.88 -22.70
C MET A 12 -7.27 22.94 -23.79
N PHE A 13 -7.20 22.02 -24.74
CA PHE A 13 -8.15 21.92 -25.85
C PHE A 13 -8.76 20.52 -25.91
N CYS A 14 -10.03 20.44 -26.30
CA CYS A 14 -10.75 19.19 -26.47
C CYS A 14 -10.15 18.37 -27.61
N SER A 15 -9.72 17.14 -27.30
CA SER A 15 -9.16 16.22 -28.30
C SER A 15 -10.15 15.78 -29.38
N ASN A 16 -11.46 15.95 -29.16
CA ASN A 16 -12.49 15.55 -30.12
C ASN A 16 -12.93 16.67 -31.04
N CYS A 17 -13.05 17.92 -30.56
CA CYS A 17 -13.62 19.02 -31.34
C CYS A 17 -12.77 20.31 -31.33
N GLY A 18 -11.63 20.31 -30.65
CA GLY A 18 -10.68 21.43 -30.64
C GLY A 18 -11.11 22.66 -29.84
N SER A 19 -12.26 22.65 -29.14
CA SER A 19 -12.65 23.78 -28.30
C SER A 19 -11.75 23.89 -27.07
N GLN A 20 -11.46 25.11 -26.65
CA GLN A 20 -10.78 25.37 -25.39
C GLN A 20 -11.60 24.81 -24.21
N LEU A 21 -10.90 24.16 -23.30
CA LEU A 21 -11.43 23.57 -22.07
C LEU A 21 -10.98 24.42 -20.89
N SER A 22 -11.83 24.52 -19.87
CA SER A 22 -11.38 25.00 -18.56
C SER A 22 -10.60 23.89 -17.85
N ASP A 23 -9.68 24.28 -16.97
CA ASP A 23 -8.78 23.34 -16.27
C ASP A 23 -9.53 22.30 -15.43
N GLU A 24 -10.74 22.62 -14.99
CA GLU A 24 -11.59 21.73 -14.19
C GLU A 24 -12.76 21.11 -14.97
N SER A 25 -12.85 21.36 -16.29
CA SER A 25 -13.97 20.82 -17.08
C SER A 25 -13.88 19.29 -17.18
N LEU A 26 -14.88 18.60 -16.63
CA LEU A 26 -15.02 17.15 -16.76
C LEU A 26 -15.56 16.74 -18.14
N PHE A 27 -16.38 17.59 -18.75
CA PHE A 27 -16.93 17.36 -20.09
C PHE A 27 -16.69 18.58 -20.96
N CYS A 28 -16.48 18.35 -22.25
CA CYS A 28 -16.40 19.43 -23.22
C CYS A 28 -17.78 20.10 -23.35
N SER A 29 -17.86 21.38 -23.00
CA SER A 29 -19.09 22.17 -23.10
C SER A 29 -19.63 22.28 -24.53
N LYS A 30 -18.77 22.08 -25.55
CA LYS A 30 -19.15 22.17 -26.96
C LYS A 30 -19.64 20.85 -27.56
N CYS A 31 -19.01 19.71 -27.22
CA CYS A 31 -19.32 18.42 -27.87
C CYS A 31 -19.77 17.32 -26.90
N GLY A 32 -19.81 17.59 -25.60
CA GLY A 32 -20.30 16.66 -24.58
C GLY A 32 -19.36 15.49 -24.24
N LYS A 33 -18.24 15.33 -24.96
CA LYS A 33 -17.28 14.25 -24.65
C LYS A 33 -16.51 14.51 -23.36
N PRO A 34 -16.21 13.46 -22.57
CA PRO A 34 -15.40 13.59 -21.37
C PRO A 34 -14.01 14.11 -21.74
N THR A 35 -13.47 14.99 -20.89
CA THR A 35 -12.11 15.49 -21.03
C THR A 35 -11.12 14.50 -20.43
N LYS A 36 -9.81 14.68 -20.69
CA LYS A 36 -8.78 13.87 -20.04
C LYS A 36 -8.82 13.99 -18.51
N ASN A 37 -9.31 15.12 -17.98
CA ASN A 37 -9.43 15.33 -16.53
C ASN A 37 -10.60 14.56 -15.91
N ASN A 38 -11.60 14.17 -16.72
CA ASN A 38 -12.66 13.25 -16.29
C ASN A 38 -12.25 11.78 -16.35
N ILE A 39 -11.11 11.47 -16.95
CA ILE A 39 -10.38 10.27 -16.59
C ILE A 39 -9.73 10.55 -15.23
N HIS A 40 -10.55 10.64 -14.18
CA HIS A 40 -10.12 10.06 -12.92
C HIS A 40 -9.81 8.62 -13.29
N THR A 41 -8.53 8.33 -13.47
CA THR A 41 -8.03 6.98 -13.57
C THR A 41 -8.70 6.27 -12.41
N LEU A 42 -9.72 5.47 -12.69
CA LEU A 42 -9.94 4.27 -11.91
C LEU A 42 -8.63 3.55 -12.13
N GLU A 43 -7.63 3.87 -11.31
CA GLU A 43 -6.44 3.08 -11.22
C GLU A 43 -7.02 1.73 -10.81
N SER A 44 -7.21 0.86 -11.79
CA SER A 44 -7.41 -0.55 -11.57
C SER A 44 -6.06 -1.00 -11.03
N THR A 45 -5.80 -0.65 -9.78
CA THR A 45 -4.59 -1.01 -9.07
C THR A 45 -4.66 -2.51 -8.97
N THR A 46 -3.75 -3.19 -9.66
CA THR A 46 -3.59 -4.63 -9.54
C THR A 46 -3.46 -4.93 -8.05
N LYS A 47 -4.27 -5.85 -7.55
CA LYS A 47 -4.18 -6.33 -6.18
C LYS A 47 -3.40 -7.63 -6.18
N HIS A 48 -2.58 -7.80 -5.16
CA HIS A 48 -1.82 -9.00 -4.92
C HIS A 48 -2.13 -9.54 -3.54
N LYS A 49 -2.05 -10.86 -3.41
CA LYS A 49 -2.24 -11.53 -2.13
C LYS A 49 -0.95 -11.45 -1.31
N VAL A 50 -1.09 -11.03 -0.06
CA VAL A 50 -0.03 -11.12 0.94
C VAL A 50 -0.45 -12.09 2.02
N THR A 51 0.24 -13.23 2.10
CA THR A 51 0.04 -14.23 3.15
C THR A 51 1.09 -14.05 4.22
N ILE A 52 0.67 -13.77 5.44
CA ILE A 52 1.53 -13.66 6.60
C ILE A 52 1.37 -14.94 7.41
N PHE A 53 2.40 -15.77 7.44
CA PHE A 53 2.42 -17.03 8.18
C PHE A 53 3.33 -16.92 9.40
N ARG A 54 2.84 -17.38 10.56
CA ARG A 54 3.70 -17.58 11.73
C ARG A 54 4.19 -19.02 11.76
N GLU A 55 5.50 -19.20 11.68
CA GLU A 55 6.11 -20.54 11.78
C GLU A 55 5.71 -21.21 13.10
N SER A 56 5.24 -22.45 13.01
CA SER A 56 4.92 -23.25 14.19
C SER A 56 6.19 -23.63 14.93
N GLN A 57 6.39 -23.04 16.09
CA GLN A 57 7.57 -23.25 16.90
C GLN A 57 7.16 -23.53 18.35
N ILE A 58 7.75 -24.57 18.96
CA ILE A 58 7.42 -24.99 20.32
C ILE A 58 8.23 -24.14 21.31
N TYR A 59 7.53 -23.33 22.10
CA TYR A 59 8.11 -22.48 23.13
C TYR A 59 7.37 -22.62 24.46
N LEU A 60 8.09 -22.40 25.56
CA LEU A 60 7.51 -22.36 26.92
C LEU A 60 6.48 -21.23 27.06
N VAL A 61 6.68 -20.13 26.33
CA VAL A 61 5.74 -19.02 26.22
C VAL A 61 5.56 -18.74 24.74
N ASN A 62 4.31 -18.86 24.27
CA ASN A 62 3.98 -18.80 22.85
C ASN A 62 2.82 -17.81 22.60
N PRO A 63 3.03 -16.49 22.82
CA PRO A 63 1.96 -15.52 22.66
C PRO A 63 1.71 -15.24 21.17
N PRO A 64 0.61 -14.57 20.79
CA PRO A 64 0.35 -14.13 19.41
C PRO A 64 1.35 -13.06 18.96
N VAL A 65 1.60 -12.95 17.65
CA VAL A 65 2.37 -11.82 17.07
C VAL A 65 1.39 -10.81 16.52
N ASN A 66 1.53 -9.55 16.91
CA ASN A 66 0.76 -8.45 16.35
C ASN A 66 1.41 -7.97 15.04
N ILE A 67 0.59 -7.56 14.10
CA ILE A 67 0.96 -7.08 12.77
C ILE A 67 0.36 -5.69 12.63
N SER A 68 1.17 -4.69 12.31
CA SER A 68 0.69 -3.39 11.86
C SER A 68 1.16 -3.09 10.43
N ILE A 69 0.26 -2.55 9.61
CA ILE A 69 0.55 -2.13 8.24
C ILE A 69 0.40 -0.61 8.17
N ASN A 70 1.45 0.07 7.72
CA ASN A 70 1.51 1.53 7.60
C ASN A 70 1.04 2.25 8.90
N ASN A 71 1.32 1.66 10.06
CA ASN A 71 0.92 2.13 11.40
C ASN A 71 -0.60 2.28 11.62
N LYS A 72 -1.46 1.59 10.85
CA LYS A 72 -2.92 1.78 10.93
C LYS A 72 -3.75 0.53 11.20
N MET A 73 -3.28 -0.66 10.80
CA MET A 73 -4.09 -1.89 10.88
C MET A 73 -3.45 -2.93 11.79
N ASP A 74 -4.03 -3.13 12.98
CA ASP A 74 -3.53 -4.11 13.95
C ASP A 74 -4.29 -5.45 13.82
N ARG A 75 -3.57 -6.53 13.51
CA ARG A 75 -4.06 -7.92 13.58
C ARG A 75 -3.11 -8.75 14.43
N SER A 76 -3.57 -9.89 14.93
CA SER A 76 -2.71 -10.86 15.62
C SER A 76 -2.72 -12.21 14.90
N ILE A 77 -1.56 -12.87 14.89
CA ILE A 77 -1.37 -14.23 14.37
C ILE A 77 -0.93 -15.15 15.50
N GLU A 78 -1.75 -16.16 15.75
CA GLU A 78 -1.45 -17.27 16.65
C GLU A 78 -0.33 -18.15 16.06
N ASN A 79 0.28 -18.97 16.91
CA ASN A 79 1.34 -19.89 16.48
C ASN A 79 0.84 -20.89 15.45
N GLY A 80 1.57 -21.04 14.34
CA GLY A 80 1.15 -21.85 13.20
C GLY A 80 -0.03 -21.26 12.41
N GLY A 81 -0.50 -20.07 12.78
CA GLY A 81 -1.59 -19.38 12.10
C GLY A 81 -1.12 -18.57 10.90
N SER A 82 -2.07 -18.15 10.08
CA SER A 82 -1.85 -17.24 8.97
C SER A 82 -2.93 -16.17 8.87
N VAL A 83 -2.58 -15.06 8.23
CA VAL A 83 -3.51 -14.03 7.78
C VAL A 83 -3.26 -13.78 6.30
N GLU A 84 -4.34 -13.70 5.54
CA GLU A 84 -4.30 -13.33 4.13
C GLU A 84 -4.87 -11.93 3.96
N LEU A 85 -4.23 -11.15 3.09
CA LEU A 85 -4.58 -9.78 2.76
C LEU A 85 -4.54 -9.61 1.25
N GLU A 86 -5.44 -8.78 0.73
CA GLU A 86 -5.32 -8.26 -0.64
C GLU A 86 -4.88 -6.82 -0.56
N LEU A 87 -3.68 -6.53 -1.08
CA LEU A 87 -3.10 -5.20 -1.09
C LEU A 87 -2.89 -4.75 -2.54
N GLU A 88 -3.07 -3.45 -2.77
CA GLU A 88 -2.77 -2.82 -4.05
C GLU A 88 -1.26 -2.87 -4.32
N GLU A 89 -0.84 -2.76 -5.57
CA GLU A 89 0.57 -2.61 -5.91
C GLU A 89 1.18 -1.39 -5.21
N GLY A 90 2.29 -1.59 -4.49
CA GLY A 90 2.91 -0.50 -3.77
C GLY A 90 3.89 -0.92 -2.68
N ARG A 91 4.49 0.07 -2.04
CA ARG A 91 5.42 -0.13 -0.92
C ARG A 91 4.66 -0.03 0.40
N TYR A 92 4.78 -1.07 1.22
CA TYR A 92 4.14 -1.17 2.52
C TYR A 92 5.18 -1.36 3.61
N LYS A 93 4.96 -0.67 4.73
CA LYS A 93 5.72 -0.90 5.96
C LYS A 93 4.95 -1.88 6.82
N PHE A 94 5.51 -3.07 6.99
CA PHE A 94 5.00 -4.07 7.92
C PHE A 94 5.79 -4.02 9.21
N GLU A 95 5.08 -4.07 10.31
CA GLU A 95 5.66 -4.19 11.64
C GLU A 95 5.05 -5.37 12.36
N PHE A 96 5.92 -6.19 12.92
CA PHE A 96 5.60 -7.37 13.69
C PHE A 96 6.04 -7.12 15.12
N SER A 97 5.15 -7.26 16.09
CA SER A 97 5.46 -6.98 17.49
C SER A 97 4.89 -8.02 18.43
N MET A 98 5.57 -8.18 19.57
CA MET A 98 5.10 -8.94 20.71
C MET A 98 5.79 -8.42 21.96
N SER A 99 5.02 -7.95 22.95
CA SER A 99 5.55 -7.35 24.17
C SER A 99 6.60 -6.28 23.81
N PHE A 100 7.84 -6.39 24.27
CA PHE A 100 8.93 -5.48 23.96
C PHE A 100 9.64 -5.76 22.62
N ARG A 101 9.31 -6.85 21.93
CA ARG A 101 9.98 -7.25 20.70
C ARG A 101 9.26 -6.70 19.49
N LYS A 102 10.02 -6.17 18.54
CA LYS A 102 9.51 -5.52 17.35
C LYS A 102 10.44 -5.75 16.17
N LYS A 103 9.86 -5.97 14.99
CA LYS A 103 10.57 -6.09 13.71
C LYS A 103 9.79 -5.34 12.65
N THR A 104 10.44 -4.41 11.98
CA THR A 104 9.86 -3.67 10.86
C THR A 104 10.57 -4.06 9.57
N ILE A 105 9.81 -4.23 8.49
CA ILE A 105 10.30 -4.46 7.14
C ILE A 105 9.51 -3.61 6.15
N ASP A 106 10.17 -3.15 5.09
CA ASP A 106 9.52 -2.50 3.96
C ASP A 106 9.42 -3.53 2.82
N VAL A 107 8.21 -3.72 2.28
CA VAL A 107 7.92 -4.72 1.24
C VAL A 107 7.30 -4.01 0.05
N ASN A 108 7.83 -4.28 -1.14
CA ASN A 108 7.22 -3.85 -2.40
C ASN A 108 6.27 -4.94 -2.91
N VAL A 109 4.98 -4.70 -2.82
CA VAL A 109 3.92 -5.59 -3.32
C VAL A 109 3.75 -5.33 -4.81
N ASN A 110 4.24 -6.27 -5.63
CA ASN A 110 4.09 -6.26 -7.09
C ASN A 110 3.79 -7.66 -7.67
N LYS A 111 3.56 -8.62 -6.76
CA LYS A 111 3.21 -10.01 -6.97
C LYS A 111 2.61 -10.53 -5.67
N ASP A 112 2.06 -11.74 -5.70
CA ASP A 112 1.74 -12.47 -4.48
C ASP A 112 3.02 -12.71 -3.65
N ILE A 113 2.93 -12.47 -2.34
CA ILE A 113 4.06 -12.53 -1.41
C ILE A 113 3.66 -13.34 -0.17
N GLN A 114 4.58 -14.17 0.29
CA GLN A 114 4.49 -14.77 1.62
C GLN A 114 5.52 -14.16 2.57
N LEU A 115 5.04 -13.70 3.73
CA LEU A 115 5.86 -13.25 4.86
C LEU A 115 5.85 -14.33 5.93
N THR A 116 6.99 -14.97 6.18
CA THR A 116 7.10 -15.99 7.23
C THR A 116 7.75 -15.38 8.47
N VAL A 117 6.97 -15.26 9.54
CA VAL A 117 7.39 -14.70 10.82
C VAL A 117 7.80 -15.83 11.76
N LYS A 118 9.01 -15.73 12.30
CA LYS A 118 9.54 -16.73 13.24
C LYS A 118 10.44 -16.11 14.29
N TRP A 119 10.67 -16.86 15.36
CA TRP A 119 11.66 -16.52 16.36
C TRP A 119 13.03 -17.08 15.97
N ASN A 120 14.06 -16.24 16.07
CA ASN A 120 15.42 -16.73 16.10
C ASN A 120 15.69 -17.35 17.48
N ARG A 121 16.04 -18.65 17.52
CA ARG A 121 16.20 -19.41 18.77
C ARG A 121 17.37 -18.93 19.63
N PHE A 122 18.40 -18.35 19.03
CA PHE A 122 19.61 -17.93 19.75
C PHE A 122 19.46 -16.52 20.32
N THR A 123 18.84 -15.62 19.56
CA THR A 123 18.71 -14.20 19.95
C THR A 123 17.36 -13.85 20.55
N GLY A 124 16.35 -14.70 20.38
CA GLY A 124 14.96 -14.41 20.73
C GLY A 124 14.34 -13.28 19.91
N ALA A 125 15.00 -12.82 18.84
CA ALA A 125 14.49 -11.77 17.97
C ALA A 125 13.43 -12.30 17.00
N LEU A 126 12.50 -11.43 16.60
CA LEU A 126 11.61 -11.70 15.47
C LEU A 126 12.39 -11.60 14.15
N VAL A 127 12.24 -12.61 13.32
CA VAL A 127 12.77 -12.69 11.96
C VAL A 127 11.58 -12.82 11.02
N VAL A 128 11.67 -12.14 9.87
CA VAL A 128 10.65 -12.20 8.83
C VAL A 128 11.36 -12.52 7.51
N ASP A 129 11.01 -13.66 6.94
CA ASP A 129 11.48 -14.08 5.62
C ASP A 129 10.42 -13.71 4.57
N VAL A 130 10.85 -13.19 3.42
CA VAL A 130 9.98 -12.75 2.32
C VAL A 130 10.22 -13.68 1.13
N SER A 131 9.16 -14.25 0.56
CA SER A 131 9.21 -15.12 -0.64
C SER A 131 8.12 -14.77 -1.65
#